data_AF-A0A814VU41-F1
#
_entry.id   AF-A0A814VU41-F1
#
_cell.length_a   1.000
_cell.length_b   1.000
_cell.length_c   1.000
_cell.angle_alpha   90.00
_cell.angle_beta   90.00
_cell.angle_gamma   90.00
#
_symmetry.space_group_name_H-M   'P 1'
#
loop_
_entity.id
_entity.type
_entity.pdbx_description
1 polymer ?
#
loop_
_entity_poly.entity_id
_entity_poly.type
_entity_poly.pdbx_seq_one_letter_code
_entity_poly.pdbx_strand_id
1 'polypeptide(L)'
;MTNKDEQVELAKLAEHAERYNDMVTAMKKVVESNSELTNEERKMAEEAQDAYKNAFDMAKNHMPVTHPIRLGLALNCSVFYYEIRNEPDVACRLAKQLWTSDESGIDNINETEEQ
;
A
#
# COMPACT_ATOMS: atom_id res chain seq x y z
N MET A 1 -7.02 12.35 -18.26
CA MET A 1 -7.39 12.15 -16.84
C MET A 1 -8.91 12.15 -16.83
N THR A 2 -9.60 11.03 -16.56
CA THR A 2 -10.94 11.22 -15.97
C THR A 2 -10.65 11.70 -14.57
N ASN A 3 -10.59 13.01 -14.41
CA ASN A 3 -10.19 13.64 -13.17
C ASN A 3 -11.12 13.09 -12.09
N LYS A 4 -10.60 12.78 -10.90
CA LYS A 4 -11.44 12.44 -9.74
C LYS A 4 -12.61 13.42 -9.63
N ASP A 5 -12.34 14.67 -9.95
CA ASP A 5 -13.30 15.77 -10.04
C ASP A 5 -14.43 15.53 -11.04
N GLU A 6 -14.16 14.99 -12.23
CA GLU A 6 -15.18 14.67 -13.24
C GLU A 6 -16.07 13.50 -12.83
N GLN A 7 -15.50 12.45 -12.21
CA GLN A 7 -16.29 11.33 -11.69
C GLN A 7 -17.15 11.78 -10.50
N VAL A 8 -16.68 12.74 -9.71
CA VAL A 8 -17.46 13.40 -8.66
C VAL A 8 -18.57 14.28 -9.26
N GLU A 9 -18.29 15.01 -10.34
CA GLU A 9 -19.30 15.80 -11.04
C GLU A 9 -20.40 14.93 -11.66
N LEU A 10 -20.03 13.80 -12.26
CA LEU A 10 -20.97 12.84 -12.81
C LEU A 10 -21.84 12.20 -11.72
N ALA A 11 -21.25 11.88 -10.56
CA ALA A 11 -22.01 11.40 -9.41
C ALA A 11 -23.06 12.42 -8.94
N LYS A 12 -22.68 13.72 -8.88
CA LYS A 12 -23.58 14.82 -8.51
C LYS A 12 -24.72 14.99 -9.51
N LEU A 13 -24.43 14.87 -10.81
CA LEU A 13 -25.46 14.97 -11.83
C LEU A 13 -26.47 13.80 -11.73
N ALA A 14 -25.98 12.59 -11.48
CA ALA A 14 -26.82 11.41 -11.28
C ALA A 14 -27.72 11.51 -10.03
N GLU A 15 -27.23 12.14 -8.96
CA GLU A 15 -28.01 12.43 -7.74
C GLU A 15 -29.18 13.37 -8.03
N HIS A 16 -28.94 14.49 -8.72
CA HIS A 16 -29.99 15.45 -9.08
C HIS A 16 -31.05 14.84 -10.00
N ALA A 17 -30.69 13.79 -10.75
CA ALA A 17 -31.58 13.04 -11.60
C ALA A 17 -32.23 11.83 -10.90
N GLU A 18 -32.03 11.65 -9.58
CA GLU A 18 -32.52 10.51 -8.78
C GLU A 18 -32.08 9.12 -9.32
N ARG A 19 -30.95 9.07 -10.05
CA ARG A 19 -30.38 7.86 -10.64
C ARG A 19 -29.28 7.29 -9.73
N TYR A 20 -29.71 6.76 -8.59
CA TYR A 20 -28.79 6.34 -7.52
C TYR A 20 -27.81 5.22 -7.90
N ASN A 21 -28.19 4.30 -8.80
CA ASN A 21 -27.27 3.25 -9.27
C ASN A 21 -26.09 3.81 -10.07
N ASP A 22 -26.31 4.88 -10.84
CA ASP A 22 -25.26 5.52 -11.64
C ASP A 22 -24.35 6.36 -10.74
N MET A 23 -24.92 7.01 -9.72
CA MET A 23 -24.17 7.68 -8.67
C MET A 23 -23.24 6.71 -7.92
N VAL A 24 -23.73 5.54 -7.49
CA VAL A 24 -22.90 4.51 -6.82
C VAL A 24 -21.77 4.03 -7.73
N THR A 25 -22.06 3.88 -9.02
CA THR A 25 -21.07 3.45 -10.02
C THR A 25 -19.98 4.51 -10.22
N ALA A 26 -20.35 5.80 -10.26
CA ALA A 26 -19.38 6.90 -10.36
C ALA A 26 -18.57 7.06 -9.08
N MET A 27 -19.21 6.95 -7.91
CA MET A 27 -18.52 7.04 -6.62
C MET A 27 -17.55 5.88 -6.38
N LYS A 28 -17.85 4.65 -6.83
CA LYS A 28 -16.87 3.54 -6.80
C LYS A 28 -15.64 3.86 -7.66
N LYS A 29 -15.84 4.45 -8.84
CA LYS A 29 -14.73 4.87 -9.71
C LYS A 29 -13.87 5.94 -9.07
N VAL A 30 -14.44 6.87 -8.30
CA VAL A 30 -13.69 7.86 -7.51
C VAL A 30 -12.82 7.19 -6.44
N VAL A 31 -13.35 6.15 -5.80
CA VAL A 31 -12.65 5.41 -4.74
C VAL A 31 -11.54 4.52 -5.33
N GLU A 32 -11.77 3.92 -6.49
CA GLU A 32 -10.78 3.13 -7.23
C GLU A 32 -9.73 3.99 -7.94
N SER A 33 -9.98 5.30 -8.11
CA SER A 33 -9.07 6.22 -8.82
C SER A 33 -7.82 6.60 -8.03
N ASN A 34 -7.35 5.73 -7.12
CA ASN A 34 -5.95 5.53 -6.73
C ASN A 34 -5.01 6.64 -7.24
N SER A 35 -4.99 7.78 -6.54
CA SER A 35 -4.30 8.96 -7.04
C SER A 35 -2.80 8.68 -7.00
N GLU A 36 -2.13 8.75 -8.15
CA GLU A 36 -0.70 8.49 -8.25
C GLU A 36 0.05 9.41 -7.28
N LEU A 37 0.97 8.80 -6.52
CA LEU A 37 1.86 9.57 -5.66
C LEU A 37 2.61 10.59 -6.51
N THR A 38 2.59 11.85 -6.08
CA THR A 38 3.47 12.89 -6.61
C THR A 38 4.94 12.49 -6.42
N ASN A 39 5.87 13.13 -7.14
CA ASN A 39 7.30 12.84 -7.00
C ASN A 39 7.81 13.02 -5.55
N GLU A 40 7.27 14.00 -4.83
CA GLU A 40 7.60 14.22 -3.43
C GLU A 40 7.05 13.09 -2.54
N GLU A 41 5.79 12.68 -2.76
CA GLU A 41 5.17 11.57 -2.03
C GLU A 41 5.86 10.23 -2.30
N ARG A 42 6.32 9.99 -3.53
CA ARG A 42 7.09 8.80 -3.89
C ARG A 42 8.43 8.76 -3.16
N LYS A 43 9.13 9.89 -3.11
CA LYS A 43 10.40 10.00 -2.35
C LYS A 43 10.18 9.73 -0.86
N MET A 44 9.10 10.27 -0.28
CA MET A 44 8.75 9.98 1.11
C MET A 44 8.41 8.50 1.34
N ALA A 45 7.75 7.85 0.39
CA ALA A 45 7.47 6.43 0.45
C ALA A 45 8.75 5.57 0.39
N GLU A 46 9.72 5.94 -0.45
CA GLU A 46 11.04 5.29 -0.51
C GLU A 46 11.81 5.45 0.81
N GLU A 47 11.85 6.66 1.38
CA GLU A 47 12.48 6.91 2.68
C GLU A 47 11.82 6.10 3.81
N ALA A 48 10.49 5.98 3.79
CA ALA A 48 9.75 5.16 4.74
C ALA A 48 10.06 3.66 4.58
N GLN A 49 10.18 3.18 3.34
CA GLN A 49 10.57 1.81 3.03
C GLN A 49 11.96 1.49 3.60
N ASP A 50 12.95 2.37 3.39
CA ASP A 50 14.29 2.20 3.93
C ASP A 50 14.30 2.21 5.47
N ALA A 51 13.50 3.07 6.09
CA ALA A 51 13.35 3.10 7.55
C ALA A 51 12.77 1.78 8.10
N TYR A 52 11.74 1.22 7.45
CA TYR A 52 11.17 -0.07 7.83
C TYR A 52 12.18 -1.21 7.70
N LYS A 53 12.94 -1.24 6.60
CA LYS A 53 14.00 -2.24 6.37
C LYS A 53 15.05 -2.18 7.47
N ASN A 54 15.59 -0.99 7.74
CA ASN A 54 16.60 -0.78 8.78
C ASN A 54 16.10 -1.18 10.18
N ALA A 55 14.88 -0.77 10.54
CA ALA A 55 14.27 -1.12 11.82
C ALA A 55 14.06 -2.65 11.95
N PHE A 56 13.63 -3.31 10.88
CA PHE A 56 13.45 -4.75 10.86
C PHE A 56 14.78 -5.50 10.98
N ASP A 57 15.83 -5.07 10.27
CA ASP A 57 17.18 -5.64 10.36
C ASP A 57 17.77 -5.50 11.77
N MET A 58 17.58 -4.34 12.41
CA MET A 58 17.98 -4.16 13.81
C MET A 58 17.21 -5.10 14.75
N ALA A 59 15.89 -5.20 14.59
CA ALA A 59 15.08 -6.10 15.41
C ALA A 59 15.46 -7.57 15.19
N LYS A 60 15.76 -7.96 13.95
CA LYS A 60 16.23 -9.31 13.60
C LYS A 60 17.50 -9.70 14.33
N ASN A 61 18.47 -8.79 14.41
CA ASN A 61 19.76 -9.07 15.06
C ASN A 61 19.66 -9.18 16.60
N HIS A 62 18.61 -8.64 17.20
CA HIS A 62 18.51 -8.54 18.67
C HIS A 62 17.30 -9.28 19.25
N MET A 63 16.36 -9.77 18.43
CA MET A 63 15.08 -10.29 18.88
C MET A 63 14.65 -11.55 18.11
N PRO A 64 14.09 -12.56 18.80
CA PRO A 64 13.52 -13.73 18.13
C PRO A 64 12.31 -13.34 17.28
N VAL A 65 11.97 -14.17 16.28
CA VAL A 65 10.84 -13.94 15.35
C VAL A 65 9.49 -13.83 16.05
N THR A 66 9.34 -14.41 17.24
CA THR A 66 8.12 -14.33 18.06
C THR A 66 8.04 -13.06 18.91
N HIS A 67 9.07 -12.21 18.89
CA HIS A 67 9.11 -11.03 19.73
C HIS A 67 8.04 -10.00 19.28
N PRO A 68 7.22 -9.46 20.20
CA PRO A 68 6.11 -8.56 19.82
C PRO A 68 6.53 -7.34 19.01
N ILE A 69 7.71 -6.76 19.28
CA ILE A 69 8.23 -5.61 18.52
C ILE A 69 8.56 -6.01 17.07
N ARG A 70 9.13 -7.20 16.87
CA ARG A 70 9.51 -7.70 15.55
C ARG A 70 8.28 -8.06 14.71
N LEU A 71 7.28 -8.68 15.34
CA LEU A 71 5.98 -8.94 14.71
C LEU A 71 5.24 -7.64 14.37
N GLY A 72 5.30 -6.64 15.25
CA GLY A 72 4.71 -5.33 15.01
C GLY A 72 5.35 -4.61 13.82
N LEU A 73 6.67 -4.64 13.71
CA LEU A 73 7.39 -4.09 12.55
C LEU A 73 7.01 -4.82 11.25
N ALA A 74 6.88 -6.15 11.30
CA ALA A 74 6.48 -6.93 10.13
C ALA A 74 5.06 -6.59 9.65
N LEU A 75 4.13 -6.48 10.59
CA LEU A 75 2.76 -6.06 10.30
C LEU A 75 2.74 -4.66 9.70
N ASN A 76 3.40 -3.70 10.34
CA ASN A 76 3.44 -2.32 9.86
C ASN A 76 4.02 -2.21 8.45
N CYS A 77 5.07 -2.98 8.14
CA CYS A 77 5.63 -3.04 6.80
C CYS A 77 4.62 -3.60 5.78
N SER A 78 3.93 -4.70 6.10
CA SER A 78 2.89 -5.23 5.21
C SER A 78 1.74 -4.24 4.96
N VAL A 79 1.30 -3.52 5.99
CA VAL A 79 0.26 -2.49 5.87
C VAL A 79 0.73 -1.34 4.98
N PHE A 80 1.98 -0.89 5.13
CA PHE A 80 2.56 0.13 4.26
C PHE A 80 2.50 -0.27 2.78
N TYR A 81 2.87 -1.50 2.43
CA TYR A 81 2.77 -1.98 1.05
C TYR A 81 1.32 -2.06 0.55
N TYR A 82 0.37 -2.45 1.42
CA TYR A 82 -1.04 -2.55 1.04
C TYR A 82 -1.68 -1.17 0.82
N GLU A 83 -1.45 -0.24 1.75
CA GLU A 83 -2.19 1.03 1.80
C GLU A 83 -1.47 2.17 1.07
N ILE A 84 -0.14 2.23 1.15
CA ILE A 84 0.63 3.39 0.64
C ILE A 84 1.20 3.09 -0.73
N ARG A 85 1.73 1.88 -0.93
CA ARG A 85 2.21 1.45 -2.25
C ARG A 85 1.11 0.86 -3.13
N ASN A 86 -0.08 0.59 -2.58
CA ASN A 86 -1.17 -0.07 -3.27
C ASN A 86 -0.71 -1.40 -3.94
N GLU A 87 0.17 -2.13 -3.25
CA GLU A 87 0.77 -3.40 -3.66
C GLU A 87 0.30 -4.53 -2.72
N PRO A 88 -0.98 -4.93 -2.76
CA PRO A 88 -1.55 -5.88 -1.83
C PRO A 88 -0.88 -7.27 -1.89
N ASP A 89 -0.38 -7.68 -3.05
CA ASP A 89 0.32 -8.95 -3.21
C ASP A 89 1.70 -8.93 -2.53
N VAL A 90 2.41 -7.81 -2.62
CA VAL A 90 3.70 -7.61 -1.96
C VAL A 90 3.49 -7.60 -0.46
N ALA A 91 2.48 -6.87 0.03
CA ALA A 91 2.08 -6.87 1.43
C ALA A 91 1.84 -8.30 1.97
N CYS A 92 1.11 -9.11 1.20
CA CYS A 92 0.77 -10.47 1.61
C CYS A 92 1.99 -11.42 1.60
N ARG A 93 2.87 -11.32 0.60
CA ARG A 93 4.13 -12.09 0.56
C ARG A 93 5.07 -11.69 1.68
N LEU A 94 5.22 -10.39 1.89
CA LEU A 94 6.08 -9.82 2.93
C LEU A 94 5.59 -10.25 4.31
N ALA A 95 4.29 -10.14 4.59
CA ALA A 95 3.72 -10.63 5.85
C ALA A 95 4.04 -12.11 6.09
N LYS A 96 3.92 -12.96 5.07
CA LYS A 96 4.26 -14.39 5.16
C LYS A 96 5.75 -14.61 5.42
N GLN A 97 6.63 -13.97 4.64
CA GLN A 97 8.08 -14.10 4.76
C GLN A 97 8.60 -13.60 6.10
N LEU A 98 8.09 -12.47 6.60
CA LEU A 98 8.49 -11.93 7.89
C LEU A 98 7.97 -12.77 9.08
N TRP A 99 6.89 -13.54 8.87
CA TRP A 99 6.34 -14.46 9.85
C TRP A 99 7.02 -15.83 9.86
N THR A 100 7.41 -16.33 8.69
CA THR A 100 8.18 -17.57 8.57
C THR A 100 9.65 -17.29 8.86
N SER A 101 10.40 -18.23 9.41
CA SER A 101 11.87 -18.11 9.50
C SER A 101 12.58 -18.11 8.11
N ASP A 102 11.80 -18.02 7.03
CA ASP A 102 12.21 -17.98 5.65
C ASP A 102 12.25 -16.53 5.16
N GLU A 103 13.43 -15.93 5.25
CA GLU A 103 13.67 -14.49 5.09
C GLU A 103 14.48 -14.17 3.83
N SER A 104 14.70 -15.14 2.94
CA SER A 104 15.58 -15.02 1.77
C SER A 104 15.02 -14.16 0.63
N GLY A 105 14.07 -13.25 0.90
CA GLY A 105 13.38 -12.43 -0.09
C GLY A 105 13.19 -10.95 0.28
N ILE A 106 13.55 -10.53 1.50
CA ILE A 106 13.36 -9.14 1.98
C ILE A 106 14.32 -8.17 1.26
N ASP A 107 15.45 -8.65 0.76
CA ASP A 107 16.36 -7.84 -0.05
C ASP A 107 15.92 -7.71 -1.51
N ASN A 108 15.05 -8.62 -2.00
CA ASN A 108 14.57 -8.66 -3.38
C ASN A 108 13.19 -7.99 -3.58
N ILE A 109 12.68 -7.24 -2.60
CA ILE A 109 11.40 -6.54 -2.71
C ILE A 109 11.46 -5.37 -3.72
N ASN A 110 12.63 -5.12 -4.33
CA ASN A 110 12.85 -4.07 -5.33
C ASN A 110 12.96 -4.58 -6.78
N GLU A 111 12.80 -5.88 -7.07
CA GLU A 111 13.03 -6.41 -8.43
C GLU A 111 11.77 -6.80 -9.23
N THR A 112 10.56 -6.50 -8.76
CA THR A 112 9.35 -6.71 -9.59
C THR A 112 8.94 -5.44 -10.34
N GLU A 113 9.52 -5.35 -11.55
CA GLU A 113 8.92 -4.86 -12.82
C GLU A 113 8.68 -3.34 -12.98
N GLU A 114 9.77 -2.60 -13.25
CA GLU A 114 9.72 -1.57 -14.29
C GLU A 114 9.84 -2.27 -15.67
N GLN A 115 8.71 -2.51 -16.34
CA GLN A 115 8.63 -2.64 -17.81
C GLN A 115 7.43 -1.86 -18.33
#